data_AF-A0A960N6M2-F1
#
_entry.id   AF-A0A960N6M2-F1
#
_cell.length_a   1.000
_cell.length_b   1.000
_cell.length_c   1.000
_cell.angle_alpha   90.00
_cell.angle_beta   90.00
_cell.angle_gamma   90.00
#
_symmetry.space_group_name_H-M   'P 1'
#
loop_
_entity.id
_entity.type
_entity.pdbx_description
1 polymer ?
#
loop_
_entity_poly.entity_id
_entity_poly.type
_entity_poly.pdbx_seq_one_letter_code
_entity_poly.pdbx_strand_id
1 'polypeptide(L)'
;EVEAAFAAAELDFPKHAVAVTSPTETEGDKPFRSVLYDRAVADGWLAIFELADWIGGRTSVLSAVGLLPARLIGIDTDAMLEGASTMDALTRVEEAQTNPAMLLALMWHHAGGGKGAKDMVILPYCDRLALFGKYLQQLVMESLGKELDRQGNVVNQGIAVYGNKGSTDQHAYIQQLRDGLN
;
A
#
# COMPACT_ATOMS: atom_id res chain seq x y z
N GLU A 1 -13.87 -9.02 -19.90
CA GLU A 1 -12.70 -9.79 -20.36
C GLU A 1 -12.52 -11.09 -19.58
N VAL A 2 -12.38 -11.06 -18.25
CA VAL A 2 -12.24 -12.28 -17.42
C VAL A 2 -13.43 -13.23 -17.58
N GLU A 3 -14.68 -12.76 -17.42
CA GLU A 3 -15.88 -13.58 -17.64
C GLU A 3 -15.91 -14.22 -19.05
N ALA A 4 -15.49 -13.47 -20.07
CA ALA A 4 -15.42 -13.97 -21.44
C ALA A 4 -14.36 -15.07 -21.60
N ALA A 5 -13.23 -14.96 -20.91
CA ALA A 5 -12.20 -16.00 -20.89
C ALA A 5 -12.68 -17.28 -20.20
N PHE A 6 -13.44 -17.15 -19.11
CA PHE A 6 -14.08 -18.29 -18.43
C PHE A 6 -15.14 -18.95 -19.32
N ALA A 7 -15.99 -18.16 -19.96
CA ALA A 7 -16.98 -18.67 -20.90
C ALA A 7 -16.33 -19.39 -22.09
N ALA A 8 -15.23 -18.86 -22.64
CA ALA A 8 -14.47 -19.49 -23.71
C ALA A 8 -13.81 -20.82 -23.28
N ALA A 9 -13.55 -20.99 -21.98
CA ALA A 9 -13.06 -22.22 -21.38
C ALA A 9 -14.18 -23.15 -20.87
N GLU A 10 -15.45 -22.84 -21.17
CA GLU A 10 -16.63 -23.59 -20.68
C GLU A 10 -16.73 -23.66 -19.15
N LEU A 11 -16.23 -22.63 -18.45
CA LEU A 11 -16.24 -22.53 -17.00
C LEU A 11 -17.31 -21.54 -16.51
N ASP A 12 -17.96 -21.89 -15.39
CA ASP A 12 -18.98 -21.08 -14.74
C ASP A 12 -18.33 -20.04 -13.82
N PHE A 13 -18.10 -18.83 -14.32
CA PHE A 13 -17.33 -17.79 -13.63
C PHE A 13 -17.76 -17.53 -12.16
N PRO A 14 -19.05 -17.38 -11.81
CA PRO A 14 -19.49 -17.25 -10.42
C PRO A 14 -18.94 -18.32 -9.47
N LYS A 15 -18.77 -19.56 -9.93
CA LYS A 15 -18.19 -20.67 -9.13
C LYS A 15 -16.68 -20.61 -8.98
N HIS A 16 -16.04 -19.61 -9.56
CA HIS A 16 -14.61 -19.38 -9.51
C HIS A 16 -14.26 -17.95 -9.07
N ALA A 17 -15.27 -17.15 -8.72
CA ALA A 17 -15.12 -15.75 -8.37
C ALA A 17 -15.40 -15.52 -6.88
N VAL A 18 -14.60 -14.64 -6.28
CA VAL A 18 -14.83 -14.03 -4.97
C VAL A 18 -14.63 -12.53 -5.10
N ALA A 19 -15.26 -11.75 -4.23
CA ALA A 19 -15.08 -10.30 -4.19
C ALA A 19 -14.50 -9.88 -2.83
N VAL A 20 -13.64 -8.86 -2.83
CA VAL A 20 -13.26 -8.12 -1.62
C VAL A 20 -13.85 -6.72 -1.76
N THR A 21 -14.98 -6.48 -1.11
CA THR A 21 -15.79 -5.25 -1.27
C THR A 21 -16.84 -5.19 -0.16
N SER A 22 -17.52 -4.05 -0.06
CA SER A 22 -18.58 -3.78 0.90
C SER A 22 -19.81 -3.22 0.18
N PRO A 23 -21.02 -3.29 0.78
CA PRO A 23 -22.23 -2.75 0.16
C PRO A 23 -22.11 -1.26 -0.20
N THR A 24 -21.32 -0.54 0.59
CA THR A 24 -21.02 0.89 0.42
C THR A 24 -19.50 1.07 0.35
N GLU A 25 -19.05 1.88 -0.59
CA GLU A 25 -17.67 2.34 -0.73
C GLU A 25 -17.63 3.87 -0.57
N THR A 26 -16.46 4.42 -0.29
CA THR A 26 -16.29 5.86 -0.02
C THR A 26 -15.28 6.48 -0.98
N GLU A 27 -15.66 7.57 -1.64
CA GLU A 27 -14.73 8.43 -2.37
C GLU A 27 -14.60 9.77 -1.59
N GLY A 28 -13.50 9.92 -0.86
CA GLY A 28 -13.41 10.95 0.19
C GLY A 28 -14.46 10.68 1.28
N ASP A 29 -15.24 11.69 1.65
CA ASP A 29 -16.32 11.57 2.65
C ASP A 29 -17.69 11.20 2.03
N LYS A 30 -17.73 10.83 0.75
CA LYS A 30 -18.99 10.54 0.03
C LYS A 30 -19.21 9.04 -0.11
N PRO A 31 -20.20 8.46 0.58
CA PRO A 31 -20.56 7.06 0.39
C PRO A 31 -21.30 6.87 -0.95
N PHE A 32 -20.99 5.79 -1.64
CA PHE A 32 -21.70 5.34 -2.83
C PHE A 32 -21.87 3.81 -2.81
N ARG A 33 -22.86 3.32 -3.55
CA ARG A 33 -23.16 1.88 -3.61
C ARG A 33 -22.12 1.16 -4.47
N SER A 34 -21.57 0.06 -3.96
CA SER A 34 -20.57 -0.72 -4.72
C SER A 34 -21.23 -1.53 -5.84
N VAL A 35 -20.82 -1.22 -7.08
CA VAL A 35 -21.23 -1.98 -8.27
C VAL A 35 -20.68 -3.42 -8.21
N LEU A 36 -19.49 -3.60 -7.64
CA LEU A 36 -18.87 -4.92 -7.49
C LEU A 36 -19.65 -5.78 -6.50
N TYR A 37 -20.06 -5.20 -5.37
CA TYR A 37 -20.89 -5.88 -4.39
C TYR A 37 -22.23 -6.34 -5.01
N ASP A 38 -22.94 -5.43 -5.68
CA ASP A 38 -24.21 -5.74 -6.32
C ASP A 38 -24.08 -6.85 -7.36
N ARG A 39 -23.02 -6.81 -8.17
CA ARG A 39 -22.72 -7.83 -9.18
C ARG A 39 -22.44 -9.19 -8.54
N ALA A 40 -21.58 -9.23 -7.51
CA ALA A 40 -21.22 -10.47 -6.83
C ALA A 40 -22.43 -11.14 -6.17
N VAL A 41 -23.35 -10.35 -5.60
CA VAL A 41 -24.61 -10.84 -5.05
C VAL A 41 -25.56 -11.32 -6.14
N ALA A 42 -25.77 -10.52 -7.19
CA ALA A 42 -26.70 -10.84 -8.27
C ALA A 42 -26.31 -12.11 -9.03
N ASP A 43 -25.02 -12.31 -9.25
CA ASP A 43 -24.48 -13.44 -10.00
C ASP A 43 -24.18 -14.67 -9.12
N GLY A 44 -24.27 -14.54 -7.79
CA GLY A 44 -24.03 -15.64 -6.85
C GLY A 44 -22.57 -16.11 -6.81
N TRP A 45 -21.63 -15.17 -6.68
CA TRP A 45 -20.20 -15.50 -6.53
C TRP A 45 -19.94 -16.28 -5.23
N LEU A 46 -18.84 -17.04 -5.18
CA LEU A 46 -18.55 -17.98 -4.08
C LEU A 46 -18.53 -17.33 -2.69
N ALA A 47 -17.98 -16.12 -2.60
CA ALA A 47 -17.87 -15.39 -1.34
C ALA A 47 -17.64 -13.90 -1.60
N ILE A 48 -18.07 -13.10 -0.62
CA ILE A 48 -17.76 -11.68 -0.51
C ILE A 48 -17.05 -11.48 0.83
N PHE A 49 -15.84 -10.92 0.79
CA PHE A 49 -15.06 -10.55 1.97
C PHE A 49 -15.18 -9.04 2.17
N GLU A 50 -15.61 -8.64 3.36
CA GLU A 50 -15.87 -7.24 3.68
C GLU A 50 -14.58 -6.41 3.71
N LEU A 51 -14.63 -5.21 3.14
CA LEU A 51 -13.58 -4.21 3.22
C LEU A 51 -14.11 -2.99 3.99
N ALA A 52 -13.59 -2.77 5.20
CA ALA A 52 -14.07 -1.65 6.02
C ALA A 52 -13.79 -0.29 5.35
N ASP A 53 -14.73 0.63 5.49
CA ASP A 53 -14.72 1.97 4.88
C ASP A 53 -13.51 2.83 5.29
N TRP A 54 -13.04 2.66 6.52
CA TRP A 54 -11.86 3.34 7.05
C TRP A 54 -10.52 2.79 6.52
N ILE A 55 -10.53 1.70 5.74
CA ILE A 55 -9.33 1.11 5.13
C ILE A 55 -9.12 1.71 3.74
N GLY A 56 -8.21 2.68 3.65
CA GLY A 56 -7.80 3.24 2.36
C GLY A 56 -7.08 2.21 1.48
N GLY A 57 -7.20 2.34 0.15
CA GLY A 57 -6.62 1.40 -0.81
C GLY A 57 -5.13 1.14 -0.61
N ARG A 58 -4.32 2.20 -0.47
CA ARG A 58 -2.86 2.08 -0.22
C ARG A 58 -2.47 1.50 1.15
N THR A 59 -3.40 1.46 2.10
CA THR A 59 -3.22 0.89 3.45
C THR A 59 -3.93 -0.47 3.63
N SER A 60 -4.45 -1.06 2.55
CA SER A 60 -5.30 -2.26 2.62
C SER A 60 -4.56 -3.59 2.60
N VAL A 61 -3.22 -3.61 2.54
CA VAL A 61 -2.44 -4.87 2.37
C VAL A 61 -2.64 -5.88 3.50
N LEU A 62 -2.95 -5.41 4.72
CA LEU A 62 -3.25 -6.25 5.89
C LEU A 62 -4.76 -6.50 6.08
N SER A 63 -5.59 -6.12 5.12
CA SER A 63 -7.01 -6.47 5.06
C SER A 63 -7.23 -7.71 4.19
N ALA A 64 -8.49 -8.09 3.97
CA ALA A 64 -8.84 -9.15 3.01
C ALA A 64 -8.23 -8.92 1.61
N VAL A 65 -7.97 -7.67 1.21
CA VAL A 65 -7.35 -7.34 -0.10
C VAL A 65 -6.00 -8.02 -0.28
N GLY A 66 -5.13 -7.98 0.74
CA GLY A 66 -3.80 -8.60 0.67
C GLY A 66 -3.72 -9.97 1.35
N LEU A 67 -4.47 -10.18 2.44
CA LEU A 67 -4.41 -11.43 3.21
C LEU A 67 -5.05 -12.61 2.49
N LEU A 68 -6.15 -12.40 1.75
CA LEU A 68 -6.81 -13.47 1.01
C LEU A 68 -5.88 -14.10 -0.04
N PRO A 69 -5.29 -13.35 -0.99
CA PRO A 69 -4.35 -13.94 -1.95
C PRO A 69 -3.09 -14.48 -1.25
N ALA A 70 -2.59 -13.83 -0.21
CA ALA A 70 -1.44 -14.32 0.57
C ALA A 70 -1.72 -15.72 1.16
N ARG A 71 -2.90 -15.90 1.76
CA ARG A 71 -3.32 -17.19 2.33
C ARG A 71 -3.44 -18.27 1.27
N LEU A 72 -4.02 -17.94 0.11
CA LEU A 72 -4.20 -18.88 -1.01
C LEU A 72 -2.87 -19.40 -1.58
N ILE A 73 -1.80 -18.58 -1.55
CA ILE A 73 -0.46 -18.99 -1.99
C ILE A 73 0.40 -19.57 -0.85
N GLY A 74 -0.19 -19.83 0.32
CA GLY A 74 0.48 -20.50 1.44
C GLY A 74 1.34 -19.59 2.32
N ILE A 75 1.17 -18.27 2.28
CA ILE A 75 1.78 -17.36 3.26
C ILE A 75 1.06 -17.53 4.60
N ASP A 76 1.85 -17.53 5.67
CA ASP A 76 1.34 -17.50 7.04
C ASP A 76 0.83 -16.08 7.36
N THR A 77 -0.47 -15.88 7.16
CA THR A 77 -1.14 -14.60 7.41
C THR A 77 -1.27 -14.28 8.89
N ASP A 78 -1.31 -15.30 9.75
CA ASP A 78 -1.43 -15.10 11.20
C ASP A 78 -0.11 -14.55 11.74
N ALA A 79 1.03 -15.12 11.31
CA ALA A 79 2.35 -14.58 11.61
C ALA A 79 2.56 -13.17 11.03
N MET A 80 2.03 -12.90 9.83
CA MET A 80 2.08 -11.56 9.22
C MET A 80 1.31 -10.52 10.06
N LEU A 81 0.11 -10.87 10.53
CA LEU A 81 -0.71 -10.03 11.38
C LEU A 81 -0.12 -9.85 12.77
N GLU A 82 0.50 -10.88 13.35
CA GLU A 82 1.23 -10.80 14.62
C GLU A 82 2.41 -9.82 14.52
N GLY A 83 3.18 -9.89 13.44
CA GLY A 83 4.27 -8.94 13.17
C GLY A 83 3.77 -7.50 13.00
N ALA A 84 2.65 -7.30 12.32
CA ALA A 84 2.02 -5.99 12.18
C ALA A 84 1.52 -5.46 13.54
N SER A 85 0.86 -6.30 14.34
CA SER A 85 0.39 -5.93 15.69
C SER A 85 1.53 -5.55 16.62
N THR A 86 2.67 -6.25 16.51
CA THR A 86 3.90 -5.92 17.25
C THR A 86 4.40 -4.52 16.86
N MET A 87 4.43 -4.21 15.56
CA MET A 87 4.82 -2.89 15.09
C MET A 87 3.82 -1.80 15.52
N ASP A 88 2.52 -2.07 15.49
CA ASP A 88 1.49 -1.14 15.97
C ASP A 88 1.70 -0.77 17.44
N ALA A 89 2.03 -1.74 18.29
CA ALA A 89 2.34 -1.48 19.70
C ALA A 89 3.57 -0.57 19.84
N LEU A 90 4.64 -0.83 19.08
CA LEU A 90 5.85 0.00 19.08
C LEU A 90 5.61 1.43 18.57
N THR A 91 4.73 1.62 17.59
CA THR A 91 4.43 2.95 17.05
C THR A 91 3.59 3.84 17.97
N ARG A 92 2.96 3.26 19.00
CA ARG A 92 2.17 3.99 20.01
C ARG A 92 2.99 4.46 21.21
N VAL A 93 4.28 4.11 21.28
CA VAL A 93 5.19 4.58 22.31
C VAL A 93 5.58 6.04 22.04
N GLU A 94 5.41 6.92 23.02
CA GLU A 94 5.71 8.36 22.87
C GLU A 94 7.21 8.66 22.84
N GLU A 95 8.05 7.78 23.41
CA GLU A 95 9.50 7.94 23.40
C GLU A 95 10.07 7.65 22.01
N ALA A 96 10.55 8.71 21.36
CA ALA A 96 11.10 8.62 20.00
C ALA A 96 12.22 7.58 19.88
N GLN A 97 13.15 7.50 20.84
CA GLN A 97 14.32 6.60 20.74
C GLN A 97 13.95 5.11 20.65
N THR A 98 12.77 4.73 21.14
CA THR A 98 12.25 3.36 21.12
C THR A 98 11.13 3.15 20.09
N ASN A 99 10.70 4.22 19.42
CA ASN A 99 9.65 4.16 18.41
C ASN A 99 10.26 4.24 16.99
N PRO A 100 10.42 3.10 16.29
CA PRO A 100 11.11 3.07 15.01
C PRO A 100 10.40 3.88 13.91
N ALA A 101 9.06 3.92 13.91
CA ALA A 101 8.30 4.70 12.94
C ALA A 101 8.46 6.21 13.19
N MET A 102 8.46 6.64 14.46
CA MET A 102 8.70 8.04 14.82
C MET A 102 10.13 8.46 14.47
N LEU A 103 11.14 7.64 14.74
CA LEU A 103 12.52 7.93 14.33
C LEU A 103 12.64 8.11 12.82
N LEU A 104 12.06 7.18 12.05
CA LEU A 104 12.07 7.27 10.60
C LEU A 104 11.41 8.58 10.13
N ALA A 105 10.25 8.92 10.66
CA ALA A 105 9.55 10.17 10.33
C ALA A 105 10.35 11.43 10.70
N LEU A 106 10.97 11.45 11.89
CA LEU A 106 11.80 12.57 12.35
C LEU A 106 13.07 12.73 11.49
N MET A 107 13.73 11.63 11.13
CA MET A 107 14.89 11.66 10.24
C MET A 107 14.52 12.23 8.88
N TRP A 108 13.41 11.79 8.27
CA TRP A 108 12.96 12.34 6.99
C TRP A 108 12.55 13.79 7.08
N HIS A 109 11.83 14.17 8.14
CA HIS A 109 11.47 15.55 8.38
C HIS A 109 12.72 16.43 8.51
N HIS A 110 13.73 15.99 9.26
CA HIS A 110 14.99 16.72 9.39
C HIS A 110 15.78 16.79 8.08
N ALA A 111 16.03 15.65 7.43
CA ALA A 111 16.83 15.56 6.22
C ALA A 111 16.18 16.29 5.02
N GLY A 112 14.85 16.26 4.92
CA GLY A 112 14.08 16.94 3.89
C GLY A 112 13.72 18.39 4.22
N GLY A 113 14.25 18.97 5.30
CA GLY A 113 13.94 20.34 5.73
C GLY A 113 12.45 20.60 6.01
N GLY A 114 11.72 19.55 6.39
CA GLY A 114 10.27 19.56 6.61
C GLY A 114 9.41 19.72 5.33
N LYS A 115 10.02 19.79 4.14
CA LYS A 115 9.32 20.07 2.87
C LYS A 115 9.80 19.24 1.67
N GLY A 116 10.17 17.98 1.88
CA GLY A 116 10.50 17.08 0.77
C GLY A 116 11.73 17.49 -0.04
N ALA A 117 12.65 18.28 0.52
CA ALA A 117 13.84 18.76 -0.18
C ALA A 117 14.85 17.65 -0.56
N LYS A 118 14.55 16.42 -0.14
CA LYS A 118 15.32 15.22 -0.43
C LYS A 118 14.38 14.10 -0.84
N ASP A 119 14.87 13.28 -1.76
CA ASP A 119 14.17 12.10 -2.22
C ASP A 119 14.44 10.91 -1.31
N MET A 120 13.46 10.02 -1.18
CA MET A 120 13.58 8.76 -0.47
C MET A 120 13.97 7.67 -1.46
N VAL A 121 15.10 7.00 -1.18
CA VAL A 121 15.55 5.85 -1.98
C VAL A 121 15.40 4.57 -1.16
N ILE A 122 14.64 3.61 -1.66
CA ILE A 122 14.46 2.29 -1.05
C ILE A 122 15.19 1.24 -1.89
N LEU A 123 16.16 0.55 -1.26
CA LEU A 123 17.00 -0.47 -1.89
C LEU A 123 16.91 -1.79 -1.11
N PRO A 124 15.90 -2.63 -1.35
CA PRO A 124 15.87 -3.96 -0.75
C PRO A 124 16.93 -4.86 -1.40
N TYR A 125 17.77 -5.48 -0.59
CA TYR A 125 18.77 -6.46 -1.01
C TYR A 125 18.17 -7.87 -1.01
N CYS A 126 17.02 -8.03 -1.66
CA CYS A 126 16.31 -9.30 -1.74
C CYS A 126 15.41 -9.31 -2.98
N ASP A 127 15.57 -10.34 -3.82
CA ASP A 127 14.76 -10.51 -5.03
C ASP A 127 13.27 -10.62 -4.74
N ARG A 128 12.92 -11.26 -3.61
CA ARG A 128 11.52 -11.41 -3.19
C ARG A 128 10.85 -10.08 -2.82
N LEU A 129 11.63 -9.01 -2.65
CA LEU A 129 11.14 -7.66 -2.34
C LEU A 129 11.21 -6.71 -3.54
N ALA A 130 11.32 -7.22 -4.77
CA ALA A 130 11.39 -6.39 -5.98
C ALA A 130 10.19 -5.42 -6.14
N LEU A 131 9.01 -5.78 -5.63
CA LEU A 131 7.81 -4.93 -5.68
C LEU A 131 7.69 -3.97 -4.48
N PHE A 132 8.54 -4.11 -3.45
CA PHE A 132 8.43 -3.35 -2.22
C PHE A 132 8.62 -1.85 -2.44
N GLY A 133 9.58 -1.47 -3.30
CA GLY A 133 9.77 -0.07 -3.68
C GLY A 133 8.53 0.54 -4.35
N LYS A 134 7.87 -0.22 -5.24
CA LYS A 134 6.63 0.22 -5.92
C LYS A 134 5.46 0.36 -4.96
N TYR A 135 5.35 -0.56 -4.00
CA TYR A 135 4.37 -0.45 -2.92
C TYR A 135 4.58 0.82 -2.10
N LEU A 136 5.82 1.11 -1.70
CA LEU A 136 6.14 2.31 -0.91
C LEU A 136 5.97 3.62 -1.70
N GLN A 137 6.17 3.61 -3.02
CA GLN A 137 5.86 4.75 -3.87
C GLN A 137 4.40 5.19 -3.70
N GLN A 138 3.46 4.26 -3.84
CA GLN A 138 2.05 4.58 -3.63
C GLN A 138 1.80 4.99 -2.17
N LEU A 139 2.27 4.20 -1.21
CA LEU A 139 2.00 4.46 0.22
C LEU A 139 2.47 5.87 0.64
N VAL A 140 3.68 6.27 0.26
CA VAL A 140 4.29 7.54 0.70
C VAL A 140 3.86 8.70 -0.18
N MET A 141 3.97 8.59 -1.50
CA MET A 141 3.75 9.72 -2.41
C MET A 141 2.28 10.13 -2.43
N GLU A 142 1.34 9.18 -2.43
CA GLU A 142 -0.10 9.46 -2.40
C GLU A 142 -0.56 10.00 -1.01
N SER A 143 0.14 9.60 0.06
CA SER A 143 -0.18 10.09 1.41
C SER A 143 0.32 11.52 1.65
N LEU A 144 1.58 11.81 1.29
CA LEU A 144 2.28 13.06 1.64
C LEU A 144 2.26 14.10 0.53
N GLY A 145 2.10 13.69 -0.74
CA GLY A 145 1.98 14.59 -1.89
C GLY A 145 0.69 15.38 -1.85
N LYS A 146 0.71 16.56 -1.20
CA LYS A 146 -0.49 17.37 -0.94
C LYS A 146 -0.21 18.84 -1.16
N GLU A 147 -1.09 19.47 -1.94
CA GLU A 147 -1.06 20.92 -2.18
C GLU A 147 -1.38 21.69 -0.89
N LEU A 148 -2.39 21.25 -0.14
CA LEU A 148 -2.93 21.95 1.02
C LEU A 148 -2.65 21.22 2.34
N ASP A 149 -2.46 21.98 3.41
CA ASP A 149 -2.49 21.46 4.79
C ASP A 149 -3.93 21.33 5.32
N ARG A 150 -4.07 20.90 6.59
CA ARG A 150 -5.38 20.75 7.24
C ARG A 150 -6.10 22.07 7.52
N GLN A 151 -5.39 23.19 7.44
CA GLN A 151 -5.94 24.54 7.60
C GLN A 151 -6.27 25.18 6.23
N GLY A 152 -6.01 24.48 5.13
CA GLY A 152 -6.25 24.97 3.77
C GLY A 152 -5.15 25.87 3.22
N ASN A 153 -3.99 25.98 3.89
CA ASN A 153 -2.85 26.74 3.37
C ASN A 153 -2.13 25.94 2.29
N VAL A 154 -1.65 26.63 1.26
CA VAL A 154 -0.80 26.03 0.22
C VAL A 154 0.58 25.70 0.81
N VAL A 155 0.90 24.41 0.89
CA VAL A 155 2.16 23.89 1.40
C VAL A 155 2.99 23.14 0.36
N ASN A 156 2.35 22.59 -0.68
CA ASN A 156 3.00 21.78 -1.73
C ASN A 156 3.95 20.72 -1.14
N GLN A 157 3.45 19.95 -0.18
CA GLN A 157 4.20 18.92 0.52
C GLN A 157 4.38 17.68 -0.36
N GLY A 158 5.43 16.91 -0.09
CA GLY A 158 5.64 15.61 -0.72
C GLY A 158 7.00 15.03 -0.38
N ILE A 159 7.20 13.75 -0.70
CA ILE A 159 8.50 13.09 -0.72
C ILE A 159 8.50 12.21 -1.96
N ALA A 160 9.40 12.46 -2.91
CA ALA A 160 9.52 11.58 -4.05
C ALA A 160 10.21 10.28 -3.61
N VAL A 161 9.64 9.14 -4.01
CA VAL A 161 10.17 7.83 -3.66
C VAL A 161 10.70 7.15 -4.91
N TYR A 162 11.97 6.77 -4.88
CA TYR A 162 12.59 5.93 -5.89
C TYR A 162 12.90 4.57 -5.26
N GLY A 163 12.48 3.50 -5.92
CA GLY A 163 12.68 2.15 -5.42
C GLY A 163 12.95 1.21 -6.56
N ASN A 164 14.11 0.57 -6.53
CA ASN A 164 14.53 -0.48 -7.45
C ASN A 164 15.33 -1.53 -6.66
N LYS A 165 15.60 -2.67 -7.27
CA LYS A 165 16.15 -3.85 -6.59
C LYS A 165 17.68 -3.80 -6.51
N GLY A 166 18.26 -4.05 -5.35
CA GLY A 166 19.70 -4.31 -5.22
C GLY A 166 20.05 -5.79 -5.45
N SER A 167 21.16 -6.18 -6.09
CA SER A 167 22.23 -5.35 -6.67
C SER A 167 22.03 -4.99 -8.15
N THR A 168 21.02 -5.57 -8.82
CA THR A 168 20.84 -5.44 -10.28
C THR A 168 20.69 -3.99 -10.72
N ASP A 169 20.01 -3.14 -9.94
CA ASP A 169 19.79 -1.73 -10.27
C ASP A 169 20.79 -0.78 -9.59
N GLN A 170 21.78 -1.32 -8.86
CA GLN A 170 22.89 -0.53 -8.33
C GLN A 170 23.68 0.13 -9.47
N HIS A 171 23.73 -0.52 -10.65
CA HIS A 171 24.43 0.01 -11.82
C HIS A 171 23.64 1.07 -12.60
N ALA A 172 22.40 1.39 -12.21
CA ALA A 172 21.56 2.35 -12.94
C ALA A 172 21.67 3.78 -12.40
N TYR A 173 21.60 3.98 -11.08
CA TYR A 173 21.55 5.33 -10.49
C TYR A 173 22.40 5.54 -9.23
N ILE A 174 23.12 4.53 -8.72
CA ILE A 174 24.05 4.75 -7.60
C ILE A 174 25.14 5.76 -7.97
N GLN A 175 25.53 5.83 -9.24
CA GLN A 175 26.49 6.83 -9.71
C GLN A 175 25.99 8.26 -9.46
N GLN A 176 24.69 8.53 -9.66
CA GLN A 176 24.06 9.82 -9.31
C GLN A 176 23.99 10.02 -7.80
N LEU A 177 23.65 8.98 -7.03
CA LEU A 177 23.58 9.08 -5.56
C LEU A 177 24.93 9.29 -4.90
N ARG A 178 26.01 8.77 -5.50
CA ARG A 178 27.37 8.84 -4.95
C ARG A 178 28.11 10.10 -5.38
N ASP A 179 28.07 10.41 -6.68
CA ASP A 179 28.94 11.42 -7.30
C ASP A 179 28.14 12.58 -7.93
N GLY A 180 26.81 12.49 -7.93
CA GLY A 180 25.92 13.51 -8.48
C GLY A 180 25.59 14.64 -7.50
N LEU A 181 24.70 15.54 -7.92
CA LEU A 181 24.24 16.67 -7.10
C LEU A 181 23.44 16.14 -5.89
N ASN A 182 23.79 16.63 -4.71
CA ASN A 182 23.15 16.30 -3.43
C ASN A 182 21.83 17.05 -3.24
#